data_AF-A0A4Q5WCG2-F1
#
_entry.id   AF-A0A4Q5WCG2-F1
#
_cell.length_a   1.000
_cell.length_b   1.000
_cell.length_c   1.000
_cell.angle_alpha   90.00
_cell.angle_beta   90.00
_cell.angle_gamma   90.00
#
_symmetry.space_group_name_H-M   'P 1'
#
loop_
_entity.id
_entity.type
_entity.pdbx_description
1 polymer ?
#
loop_
_entity_poly.entity_id
_entity_poly.type
_entity_poly.pdbx_seq_one_letter_code
_entity_poly.pdbx_strand_id
1 'polypeptide(L)'
;FLDDVTELVTKAGDVLDVIMLPKVEGPWDIHYADQFVAQLEAKAGIKRPIMFHAILETAQGVALVEEIAQASPRMQGISLGPADLAANRAMKTTRVGGGHPMYRVIEDPVEGRERQGAQQDLWHYTFAKMVDACVAAGIKPFYGPFGDISDLAACEQQFRNAFLMGCAGAWSLHPNQIDIAKRVFSPDPAEVKFALRILEVMPDGSGVAMLDGKMQDDATWKQAKVIVDLAKQVAAKDPETAKAYGL
;
A
#
# COMPACT_ATOMS: atom_id res chain seq x y z
N PHE A 1 -5.50 16.43 18.00
CA PHE A 1 -6.69 15.83 17.35
C PHE A 1 -7.88 16.78 17.34
N LEU A 2 -8.50 17.10 18.49
CA LEU A 2 -9.74 17.91 18.54
C LEU A 2 -9.61 19.26 17.82
N ASP A 3 -8.61 20.07 18.18
CA ASP A 3 -8.41 21.39 17.59
C ASP A 3 -7.98 21.28 16.13
N ASP A 4 -7.03 20.39 15.81
CA ASP A 4 -6.55 20.17 14.45
C ASP A 4 -7.70 19.84 13.49
N VAL A 5 -8.54 18.87 13.84
CA VAL A 5 -9.66 18.43 12.99
C VAL A 5 -10.74 19.49 12.94
N THR A 6 -11.08 20.13 14.07
CA THR A 6 -12.07 21.21 14.09
C THR A 6 -11.64 22.35 13.19
N GLU A 7 -10.39 22.81 13.31
CA GLU A 7 -9.87 23.93 12.56
C GLU A 7 -9.73 23.58 11.07
N LEU A 8 -9.13 22.44 10.72
CA LEU A 8 -8.93 22.05 9.33
C LEU A 8 -10.25 21.80 8.61
N VAL A 9 -11.21 21.09 9.22
CA VAL A 9 -12.50 20.80 8.57
C VAL A 9 -13.31 22.09 8.41
N THR A 10 -13.34 22.96 9.42
CA THR A 10 -14.17 24.18 9.35
C THR A 10 -13.57 25.29 8.48
N LYS A 11 -12.24 25.38 8.37
CA LYS A 11 -11.57 26.43 7.59
C LYS A 11 -11.15 25.99 6.19
N ALA A 12 -10.91 24.69 5.98
CA ALA A 12 -10.34 24.15 4.75
C ALA A 12 -10.98 22.82 4.29
N GLY A 13 -12.16 22.47 4.80
CA GLY A 13 -12.82 21.19 4.48
C GLY A 13 -13.10 20.99 2.97
N ASP A 14 -13.34 22.06 2.22
CA ASP A 14 -13.64 21.97 0.78
C ASP A 14 -12.47 21.51 -0.08
N VAL A 15 -11.24 21.64 0.41
CA VAL A 15 -10.00 21.21 -0.27
C VAL A 15 -9.33 20.01 0.40
N LEU A 16 -9.84 19.57 1.55
CA LEU A 16 -9.30 18.42 2.27
C LEU A 16 -9.90 17.13 1.71
N ASP A 17 -9.06 16.22 1.22
CA ASP A 17 -9.52 14.94 0.67
C ASP A 17 -9.51 13.82 1.70
N VAL A 18 -8.44 13.74 2.48
CA VAL A 18 -8.19 12.62 3.38
C VAL A 18 -7.57 13.13 4.68
N ILE A 19 -8.08 12.66 5.82
CA ILE A 19 -7.46 12.82 7.14
C ILE A 19 -6.74 11.52 7.48
N MET A 20 -5.45 11.62 7.81
CA MET A 20 -4.68 10.49 8.29
C MET A 20 -4.76 10.38 9.82
N LEU A 21 -5.20 9.22 10.30
CA LEU A 21 -5.42 8.94 11.72
C LEU A 21 -4.26 8.10 12.27
N PRO A 22 -3.43 8.65 13.19
CA PRO A 22 -2.33 7.91 13.79
C PRO A 22 -2.84 6.92 14.85
N LYS A 23 -2.04 5.89 15.10
CA LYS A 23 -2.20 4.91 16.19
C LYS A 23 -3.62 4.36 16.31
N VAL A 24 -4.25 4.04 15.18
CA VAL A 24 -5.58 3.42 15.19
C VAL A 24 -5.43 2.01 15.79
N GLU A 25 -6.14 1.76 16.89
CA GLU A 25 -6.09 0.48 17.62
C GLU A 25 -7.35 -0.34 17.41
N GLY A 26 -8.43 0.23 16.89
CA GLY A 26 -9.63 -0.52 16.55
C GLY A 26 -10.71 0.30 15.86
N PRO A 27 -11.87 -0.33 15.57
CA PRO A 27 -12.98 0.34 14.89
C PRO A 27 -13.57 1.51 15.68
N TRP A 28 -13.43 1.52 17.01
CA TRP A 28 -13.91 2.62 17.85
C TRP A 28 -13.21 3.95 17.57
N ASP A 29 -11.93 3.95 17.19
CA ASP A 29 -11.21 5.17 16.81
C ASP A 29 -11.78 5.75 15.52
N ILE A 30 -12.11 4.87 14.56
CA ILE A 30 -12.74 5.24 13.29
C ILE A 30 -14.17 5.75 13.53
N HIS A 31 -14.97 5.07 14.37
CA HIS A 31 -16.34 5.51 14.68
C HIS A 31 -16.35 6.90 15.33
N TYR A 32 -15.42 7.16 16.25
CA TYR A 32 -15.28 8.47 16.88
C TYR A 32 -14.93 9.54 15.84
N ALA A 33 -13.92 9.29 15.01
CA ALA A 33 -13.50 10.23 13.97
C ALA A 33 -14.63 10.49 12.96
N ASP A 34 -15.35 9.46 12.52
CA ASP A 34 -16.45 9.56 11.56
C ASP A 34 -17.55 10.48 12.08
N GLN A 35 -18.06 10.18 13.28
CA GLN A 35 -19.14 10.97 13.87
C GLN A 35 -18.72 12.42 14.11
N PHE A 36 -17.48 12.65 14.54
CA PHE A 36 -16.98 13.98 14.79
C PHE A 36 -16.81 14.80 13.50
N VAL A 37 -16.19 14.21 12.47
CA VAL A 37 -15.98 14.87 11.18
C VAL A 37 -17.32 15.12 10.47
N ALA A 38 -18.27 14.19 10.53
CA ALA A 38 -19.61 14.39 9.96
C ALA A 38 -20.33 15.61 10.57
N GLN A 39 -20.21 15.84 11.88
CA GLN A 39 -20.78 17.02 12.54
C GLN A 39 -20.11 18.31 12.09
N LEU A 40 -18.78 18.29 11.92
CA LEU A 40 -18.01 19.44 11.46
C LEU A 40 -18.28 19.77 9.98
N GLU A 41 -18.39 18.75 9.12
CA GLU A 41 -18.80 18.90 7.72
C GLU A 41 -20.18 19.54 7.61
N ALA A 42 -21.16 19.05 8.38
CA ALA A 42 -22.50 19.63 8.42
C ALA A 42 -22.47 21.09 8.89
N LYS A 43 -21.70 21.38 9.95
CA LYS A 43 -21.54 22.74 10.50
C LYS A 43 -20.89 23.71 9.50
N ALA A 44 -19.89 23.25 8.75
CA ALA A 44 -19.15 24.04 7.78
C ALA A 44 -19.78 24.04 6.38
N GLY A 45 -20.84 23.25 6.15
CA GLY A 45 -21.54 23.16 4.87
C GLY A 45 -20.82 22.33 3.80
N ILE A 46 -19.84 21.51 4.19
CA ILE A 46 -19.04 20.68 3.30
C ILE A 46 -19.92 19.62 2.63
N LYS A 47 -19.80 19.47 1.31
CA LYS A 47 -20.66 18.59 0.49
C LYS A 47 -20.02 17.26 0.10
N ARG A 48 -18.68 17.21 0.10
CA ARG A 48 -17.88 16.03 -0.21
C ARG A 48 -17.41 15.40 1.10
N PRO A 49 -17.65 14.09 1.33
CA PRO A 49 -17.11 13.42 2.50
C PRO A 49 -15.58 13.48 2.50
N ILE A 50 -15.01 13.95 3.60
CA ILE A 50 -13.59 13.83 3.91
C ILE A 50 -13.32 12.39 4.29
N MET A 51 -12.38 11.76 3.59
CA MET A 51 -12.05 10.34 3.75
C MET A 51 -11.04 10.14 4.88
N PHE A 52 -10.89 8.89 5.33
CA PHE A 52 -9.94 8.49 6.37
C PHE A 52 -8.88 7.55 5.86
N HIS A 53 -7.69 7.75 6.40
CA HIS A 53 -6.55 6.87 6.18
C HIS A 53 -5.96 6.48 7.54
N ALA A 54 -6.06 5.21 7.92
CA ALA A 54 -5.51 4.76 9.19
C ALA A 54 -4.01 4.48 9.09
N ILE A 55 -3.24 4.81 10.13
CA ILE A 55 -1.87 4.35 10.27
C ILE A 55 -1.87 3.07 11.13
N LEU A 56 -1.41 1.97 10.54
CA LEU A 56 -1.27 0.67 11.17
C LEU A 56 0.08 0.59 11.89
N GLU A 57 0.09 0.98 13.16
CA GLU A 57 1.33 1.17 13.90
C GLU A 57 1.33 0.66 15.35
N THR A 58 0.35 -0.17 15.71
CA THR A 58 0.30 -0.90 16.98
C THR A 58 -0.02 -2.39 16.75
N ALA A 59 0.39 -3.26 17.67
CA ALA A 59 0.07 -4.68 17.61
C ALA A 59 -1.45 -4.91 17.65
N GLN A 60 -2.18 -4.10 18.42
CA GLN A 60 -3.63 -4.14 18.49
C GLN A 60 -4.29 -3.73 17.18
N GLY A 61 -3.81 -2.65 16.55
CA GLY A 61 -4.28 -2.26 15.22
C GLY A 61 -4.07 -3.37 14.18
N VAL A 62 -2.94 -4.08 14.24
CA VAL A 62 -2.73 -5.25 13.36
C VAL A 62 -3.67 -6.41 13.71
N ALA A 63 -3.96 -6.65 14.99
CA ALA A 63 -4.90 -7.70 15.38
C ALA A 63 -6.33 -7.44 14.88
N LEU A 64 -6.73 -6.16 14.79
CA LEU A 64 -8.08 -5.72 14.42
C LEU A 64 -8.15 -5.00 13.05
N VAL A 65 -7.19 -5.28 12.16
CA VAL A 65 -7.05 -4.52 10.91
C VAL A 65 -8.25 -4.72 9.98
N GLU A 66 -8.88 -5.89 10.01
CA GLU A 66 -10.11 -6.19 9.27
C GLU A 66 -11.29 -5.33 9.75
N GLU A 67 -11.48 -5.23 11.07
CA GLU A 67 -12.53 -4.41 11.67
C GLU A 67 -12.28 -2.91 11.42
N ILE A 68 -11.03 -2.47 11.50
CA ILE A 68 -10.63 -1.09 11.18
C ILE A 68 -10.95 -0.76 9.71
N ALA A 69 -10.60 -1.66 8.78
CA ALA A 69 -10.82 -1.45 7.36
C ALA A 69 -12.31 -1.30 7.00
N GLN A 70 -13.20 -1.98 7.73
CA GLN A 70 -14.65 -2.00 7.49
C GLN A 70 -15.44 -1.00 8.34
N ALA A 71 -14.79 -0.29 9.27
CA ALA A 71 -15.47 0.49 10.31
C ALA A 71 -16.27 1.70 9.80
N SER A 72 -15.98 2.22 8.61
CA SER A 72 -16.68 3.39 8.06
C SER A 72 -16.61 3.44 6.53
N PRO A 73 -17.66 3.94 5.85
CA PRO A 73 -17.60 4.24 4.42
C PRO A 73 -16.58 5.34 4.07
N ARG A 74 -16.03 6.05 5.06
CA ARG A 74 -14.94 7.02 4.85
C ARG A 74 -13.57 6.36 4.69
N MET A 75 -13.42 5.07 5.01
CA MET A 75 -12.13 4.41 4.89
C MET A 75 -11.65 4.41 3.44
N GLN A 76 -10.48 5.01 3.21
CA GLN A 76 -9.84 5.09 1.90
C GLN A 76 -8.61 4.18 1.81
N GLY A 77 -7.92 3.99 2.94
CA GLY A 77 -6.73 3.14 2.98
C GLY A 77 -6.09 3.02 4.34
N ILE A 78 -5.05 2.21 4.38
CA ILE A 78 -4.25 1.93 5.58
C ILE A 78 -2.76 1.97 5.18
N SER A 79 -1.94 2.71 5.95
CA SER A 79 -0.49 2.73 5.80
C SER A 79 0.19 1.99 6.94
N LEU A 80 1.18 1.15 6.63
CA LEU A 80 2.07 0.58 7.64
C LEU A 80 2.96 1.68 8.25
N GLY A 81 2.90 1.90 9.56
CA GLY A 81 3.86 2.73 10.31
C GLY A 81 4.93 1.84 10.97
N PRO A 82 6.07 1.55 10.30
CA PRO A 82 6.98 0.50 10.75
C PRO A 82 7.77 0.88 12.02
N ALA A 83 8.00 2.18 12.27
CA ALA A 83 8.75 2.63 13.44
C ALA A 83 7.98 2.39 14.74
N ASP A 84 6.78 2.97 14.86
CA ASP A 84 5.91 2.79 16.02
C ASP A 84 5.46 1.33 16.15
N LEU A 85 5.19 0.62 15.05
CA LEU A 85 4.84 -0.81 15.10
C LEU A 85 5.97 -1.66 15.65
N ALA A 86 7.21 -1.42 15.20
CA ALA A 86 8.38 -2.11 15.72
C ALA A 86 8.57 -1.85 17.21
N ALA A 87 8.45 -0.59 17.63
CA ALA A 87 8.55 -0.22 19.04
C ALA A 87 7.47 -0.91 19.89
N ASN A 88 6.22 -0.87 19.45
CA ASN A 88 5.08 -1.47 20.12
C ASN A 88 5.22 -3.00 20.27
N ARG A 89 5.71 -3.68 19.22
CA ARG A 89 5.95 -5.14 19.23
C ARG A 89 7.28 -5.56 19.86
N ALA A 90 8.09 -4.62 20.35
CA ALA A 90 9.45 -4.86 20.80
C ALA A 90 10.36 -5.53 19.74
N MET A 91 10.13 -5.25 18.46
CA MET A 91 10.95 -5.75 17.35
C MET A 91 12.36 -5.16 17.41
N LYS A 92 13.35 -5.94 16.99
CA LYS A 92 14.76 -5.55 17.02
C LYS A 92 15.17 -4.87 15.71
N THR A 93 14.78 -3.60 15.57
CA THR A 93 15.26 -2.71 14.51
C THR A 93 15.55 -1.34 15.10
N THR A 94 16.59 -0.69 14.59
CA THR A 94 16.89 0.73 14.86
C THR A 94 16.69 1.59 13.61
N ARG A 95 16.21 0.98 12.52
CA ARG A 95 15.85 1.65 11.26
C ARG A 95 14.33 1.81 11.17
N VAL A 96 13.88 2.86 10.49
CA VAL A 96 12.48 3.03 10.11
C VAL A 96 12.25 2.34 8.77
N GLY A 97 11.57 1.19 8.78
CA GLY A 97 11.48 0.31 7.61
C GLY A 97 12.69 -0.61 7.44
N GLY A 98 12.70 -1.39 6.35
CA GLY A 98 13.77 -2.34 6.04
C GLY A 98 13.76 -3.61 6.91
N GLY A 99 14.71 -4.52 6.68
CA GLY A 99 14.84 -5.76 7.44
C GLY A 99 15.84 -5.68 8.61
N HIS A 100 16.19 -6.84 9.15
CA HIS A 100 17.31 -6.98 10.09
C HIS A 100 18.27 -8.08 9.61
N PRO A 101 19.59 -7.87 9.57
CA PRO A 101 20.55 -8.82 8.99
C PRO A 101 20.58 -10.17 9.71
N MET A 102 20.20 -10.20 10.99
CA MET A 102 20.17 -11.44 11.79
C MET A 102 18.82 -12.16 11.75
N TYR A 103 17.79 -11.61 11.10
CA TYR A 103 16.56 -12.36 10.89
C TYR A 103 16.76 -13.29 9.69
N ARG A 104 17.22 -14.52 9.96
CA ARG A 104 17.66 -15.47 8.95
C ARG A 104 17.34 -16.91 9.32
N VAL A 105 17.20 -17.75 8.31
CA VAL A 105 17.18 -19.22 8.46
C VAL A 105 18.55 -19.77 8.10
N ILE A 106 19.04 -20.77 8.83
CA ILE A 106 20.31 -21.46 8.57
C ILE A 106 20.03 -22.87 8.04
N GLU A 107 20.69 -23.25 6.95
CA GLU A 107 20.55 -24.58 6.32
C GLU A 107 21.03 -25.71 7.25
N ASP A 108 20.58 -26.94 7.03
CA ASP A 108 21.03 -28.12 7.78
C ASP A 108 22.56 -28.35 7.65
N PRO A 109 23.20 -29.04 8.61
CA PRO A 109 24.63 -29.29 8.54
C PRO A 109 24.99 -30.22 7.36
N VAL A 110 26.01 -29.83 6.60
CA VAL A 110 26.64 -30.64 5.55
C VAL A 110 28.11 -30.82 5.89
N GLU A 111 28.59 -32.07 5.90
CA GLU A 111 29.97 -32.38 6.30
C GLU A 111 30.99 -31.62 5.44
N GLY A 112 31.99 -31.02 6.09
CA GLY A 112 33.06 -30.26 5.41
C GLY A 112 32.64 -28.87 4.89
N ARG A 113 31.41 -28.40 5.15
CA ARG A 113 30.91 -27.10 4.67
C ARG A 113 30.37 -26.23 5.82
N GLU A 114 30.72 -24.94 5.79
CA GLU A 114 30.11 -23.95 6.69
C GLU A 114 28.65 -23.68 6.31
N ARG A 115 27.77 -23.60 7.32
CA ARG A 115 26.33 -23.35 7.13
C ARG A 115 26.09 -21.92 6.67
N GLN A 116 25.42 -21.73 5.54
CA GLN A 116 24.97 -20.42 5.09
C GLN A 116 23.65 -20.04 5.76
N GLY A 117 23.30 -18.76 5.66
CA GLY A 117 22.01 -18.25 6.12
C GLY A 117 21.35 -17.40 5.05
N ALA A 118 20.02 -17.50 4.96
CA ALA A 118 19.20 -16.67 4.09
C ALA A 118 18.43 -15.64 4.93
N GLN A 119 18.67 -14.35 4.71
CA GLN A 119 17.92 -13.28 5.36
C GLN A 119 16.44 -13.36 4.95
N GLN A 120 15.55 -13.06 5.90
CA GLN A 120 14.09 -13.08 5.72
C GLN A 120 13.52 -11.67 5.88
N ASP A 121 12.30 -11.46 5.38
CA ASP A 121 11.58 -10.19 5.54
C ASP A 121 10.78 -10.15 6.86
N LEU A 122 11.07 -9.17 7.70
CA LEU A 122 10.37 -8.93 8.97
C LEU A 122 8.90 -8.53 8.77
N TRP A 123 8.58 -7.92 7.63
CA TRP A 123 7.29 -7.28 7.39
C TRP A 123 6.31 -8.16 6.62
N HIS A 124 6.74 -9.34 6.15
CA HIS A 124 5.95 -10.21 5.28
C HIS A 124 4.53 -10.47 5.81
N TYR A 125 4.41 -10.93 7.06
CA TYR A 125 3.11 -11.14 7.71
C TYR A 125 2.27 -9.86 7.78
N THR A 126 2.90 -8.74 8.11
CA THR A 126 2.19 -7.47 8.31
C THR A 126 1.67 -6.93 6.98
N PHE A 127 2.46 -7.03 5.90
CA PHE A 127 2.01 -6.69 4.56
C PHE A 127 0.84 -7.56 4.12
N ALA A 128 0.99 -8.89 4.16
CA ALA A 128 -0.03 -9.81 3.71
C ALA A 128 -1.37 -9.57 4.43
N LYS A 129 -1.35 -9.50 5.76
CA LYS A 129 -2.56 -9.27 6.55
C LYS A 129 -3.21 -7.90 6.27
N MET A 130 -2.41 -6.84 6.14
CA MET A 130 -2.93 -5.50 5.82
C MET A 130 -3.53 -5.44 4.41
N VAL A 131 -2.88 -6.07 3.42
CA VAL A 131 -3.36 -6.10 2.03
C VAL A 131 -4.69 -6.84 1.97
N ASP A 132 -4.78 -8.04 2.54
CA ASP A 132 -6.02 -8.82 2.53
C ASP A 132 -7.18 -8.05 3.16
N ALA A 133 -6.95 -7.42 4.33
CA ALA A 133 -7.95 -6.61 5.00
C ALA A 133 -8.39 -5.40 4.15
N CYS A 134 -7.44 -4.69 3.53
CA CYS A 134 -7.74 -3.54 2.68
C CYS A 134 -8.54 -3.93 1.44
N VAL A 135 -8.07 -4.95 0.71
CA VAL A 135 -8.71 -5.40 -0.54
C VAL A 135 -10.09 -5.98 -0.25
N ALA A 136 -10.27 -6.74 0.83
CA ALA A 136 -11.58 -7.25 1.25
C ALA A 136 -12.59 -6.13 1.58
N ALA A 137 -12.12 -5.00 2.10
CA ALA A 137 -12.94 -3.82 2.36
C ALA A 137 -13.06 -2.85 1.14
N GLY A 138 -12.39 -3.15 0.02
CA GLY A 138 -12.38 -2.28 -1.16
C GLY A 138 -11.57 -0.99 -0.98
N ILE A 139 -10.63 -0.96 -0.03
CA ILE A 139 -9.76 0.18 0.27
C ILE A 139 -8.31 -0.12 -0.12
N LYS A 140 -7.41 0.87 -0.02
CA LYS A 140 -6.04 0.76 -0.54
C LYS A 140 -5.00 0.53 0.57
N PRO A 141 -4.15 -0.51 0.49
CA PRO A 141 -2.99 -0.67 1.38
C PRO A 141 -1.80 0.18 0.90
N PHE A 142 -1.01 0.70 1.83
CA PHE A 142 0.18 1.51 1.55
C PHE A 142 1.34 1.12 2.46
N TYR A 143 2.55 1.24 1.93
CA TYR A 143 3.73 1.30 2.79
C TYR A 143 3.86 2.71 3.36
N GLY A 144 4.32 2.84 4.61
CA GLY A 144 4.61 4.14 5.18
C GLY A 144 6.03 4.61 4.83
N PRO A 145 6.82 5.06 5.82
CA PRO A 145 8.14 5.63 5.58
C PRO A 145 9.27 4.61 5.47
N PHE A 146 10.30 4.96 4.70
CA PHE A 146 11.65 4.38 4.79
C PHE A 146 12.62 5.47 5.26
N GLY A 147 13.21 5.31 6.44
CA GLY A 147 13.93 6.40 7.13
C GLY A 147 15.40 6.54 6.79
N ASP A 148 16.05 5.54 6.18
CA ASP A 148 17.42 5.70 5.69
C ASP A 148 17.41 6.43 4.35
N ILE A 149 17.43 7.76 4.41
CA ILE A 149 17.29 8.65 3.24
C ILE A 149 18.48 8.53 2.27
N SER A 150 19.62 8.02 2.76
CA SER A 150 20.84 7.86 1.95
C SER A 150 20.90 6.53 1.21
N ASP A 151 20.25 5.48 1.72
CA ASP A 151 20.21 4.16 1.09
C ASP A 151 19.03 4.03 0.11
N LEU A 152 19.20 4.62 -1.07
CA LEU A 152 18.17 4.60 -2.11
C LEU A 152 17.91 3.20 -2.66
N ALA A 153 18.90 2.32 -2.66
CA ALA A 153 18.76 0.95 -3.14
C ALA A 153 17.86 0.13 -2.19
N ALA A 154 18.08 0.24 -0.88
CA ALA A 154 17.21 -0.40 0.10
C ALA A 154 15.80 0.22 0.12
N CYS A 155 15.68 1.53 -0.07
CA CYS A 155 14.39 2.20 -0.22
C CYS A 155 13.61 1.64 -1.42
N GLU A 156 14.23 1.57 -2.60
CA GLU A 156 13.61 1.02 -3.81
C GLU A 156 13.20 -0.45 -3.61
N GLN A 157 14.06 -1.27 -3.01
CA GLN A 157 13.74 -2.67 -2.76
C GLN A 157 12.57 -2.84 -1.78
N GLN A 158 12.54 -2.07 -0.69
CA GLN A 158 11.45 -2.15 0.29
C GLN A 158 10.12 -1.69 -0.31
N PHE A 159 10.13 -0.63 -1.11
CA PHE A 159 8.95 -0.16 -1.85
C PHE A 159 8.49 -1.22 -2.85
N ARG A 160 9.43 -1.86 -3.56
CA ARG A 160 9.11 -2.91 -4.55
C ARG A 160 8.49 -4.14 -3.91
N ASN A 161 8.99 -4.55 -2.74
CA ASN A 161 8.37 -5.63 -1.96
C ASN A 161 6.92 -5.28 -1.61
N ALA A 162 6.65 -4.05 -1.17
CA ALA A 162 5.29 -3.60 -0.86
C ALA A 162 4.39 -3.57 -2.11
N PHE A 163 4.89 -3.04 -3.24
CA PHE A 163 4.16 -3.00 -4.52
C PHE A 163 3.77 -4.40 -4.99
N LEU A 164 4.71 -5.35 -4.97
CA LEU A 164 4.47 -6.73 -5.39
C LEU A 164 3.47 -7.47 -4.48
N MET A 165 3.37 -7.07 -3.21
CA MET A 165 2.34 -7.58 -2.29
C MET A 165 0.97 -6.91 -2.49
N GLY A 166 0.85 -5.86 -3.30
CA GLY A 166 -0.42 -5.18 -3.61
C GLY A 166 -0.58 -3.78 -3.03
N CYS A 167 0.44 -3.19 -2.39
CA CYS A 167 0.38 -1.81 -1.92
C CYS A 167 0.27 -0.82 -3.08
N ALA A 168 -0.55 0.21 -2.91
CA ALA A 168 -0.81 1.24 -3.91
C ALA A 168 0.22 2.39 -3.92
N GLY A 169 1.07 2.48 -2.89
CA GLY A 169 2.06 3.54 -2.75
C GLY A 169 2.93 3.42 -1.50
N ALA A 170 3.84 4.38 -1.35
CA ALA A 170 4.72 4.55 -0.20
C ALA A 170 4.82 6.03 0.22
N TRP A 171 5.28 6.31 1.44
CA TRP A 171 5.56 7.68 1.87
C TRP A 171 7.00 8.08 1.48
N SER A 172 7.17 9.28 0.92
CA SER A 172 8.47 9.90 0.70
C SER A 172 8.77 10.92 1.81
N LEU A 173 9.79 10.67 2.62
CA LEU A 173 10.21 11.59 3.69
C LEU A 173 11.19 12.66 3.19
N HIS A 174 11.80 12.44 2.04
CA HIS A 174 12.78 13.34 1.44
C HIS A 174 12.59 13.40 -0.09
N PRO A 175 12.87 14.52 -0.77
CA PRO A 175 12.65 14.66 -2.21
C PRO A 175 13.28 13.57 -3.08
N ASN A 176 14.43 13.02 -2.69
CA ASN A 176 15.10 11.94 -3.44
C ASN A 176 14.32 10.60 -3.46
N GLN A 177 13.31 10.42 -2.60
CA GLN A 177 12.45 9.23 -2.58
C GLN A 177 11.23 9.37 -3.50
N ILE A 178 10.89 10.58 -3.96
CA ILE A 178 9.70 10.84 -4.78
C ILE A 178 9.77 10.05 -6.10
N ASP A 179 10.89 10.18 -6.82
CA ASP A 179 11.07 9.47 -8.10
C ASP A 179 11.15 7.96 -7.93
N ILE A 180 11.64 7.49 -6.78
CA ILE A 180 11.67 6.06 -6.45
C ILE A 180 10.23 5.56 -6.26
N ALA A 181 9.42 6.25 -5.45
CA ALA A 181 8.02 5.89 -5.25
C ALA A 181 7.24 5.90 -6.58
N LYS A 182 7.36 6.99 -7.37
CA LYS A 182 6.69 7.08 -8.67
C LYS A 182 7.09 5.92 -9.60
N ARG A 183 8.38 5.60 -9.69
CA ARG A 183 8.88 4.52 -10.54
C ARG A 183 8.41 3.14 -10.07
N VAL A 184 8.50 2.86 -8.77
CA VAL A 184 8.18 1.53 -8.22
C VAL A 184 6.68 1.23 -8.26
N PHE A 185 5.83 2.22 -7.96
CA PHE A 185 4.37 2.04 -7.92
C PHE A 185 3.68 2.36 -9.25
N SER A 186 4.45 2.57 -10.32
CA SER A 186 3.95 2.55 -11.70
C SER A 186 4.25 1.18 -12.30
N PRO A 187 3.28 0.51 -12.95
CA PRO A 187 3.51 -0.77 -13.60
C PRO A 187 4.67 -0.75 -14.59
N ASP A 188 5.39 -1.87 -14.71
CA ASP A 188 6.44 -2.01 -15.72
C ASP A 188 5.85 -1.92 -17.14
N PRO A 189 6.42 -1.11 -18.06
CA PRO A 189 5.86 -0.97 -19.40
C PRO A 189 5.78 -2.27 -20.21
N ALA A 190 6.66 -3.24 -19.99
CA ALA A 190 6.57 -4.54 -20.66
C ALA A 190 5.43 -5.39 -20.09
N GLU A 191 5.21 -5.35 -18.77
CA GLU A 191 4.05 -5.99 -18.13
C GLU A 191 2.74 -5.38 -18.62
N VAL A 192 2.65 -4.05 -18.76
CA VAL A 192 1.46 -3.38 -19.30
C VAL A 192 1.17 -3.83 -20.74
N LYS A 193 2.19 -3.87 -21.60
CA LYS A 193 2.02 -4.33 -22.99
C LYS A 193 1.59 -5.79 -23.08
N PHE A 194 2.12 -6.64 -22.21
CA PHE A 194 1.70 -8.04 -22.14
C PHE A 194 0.25 -8.16 -21.64
N ALA A 195 -0.11 -7.40 -20.60
CA ALA A 195 -1.47 -7.36 -20.07
C ALA A 195 -2.48 -6.85 -21.10
N LEU A 196 -2.16 -5.82 -21.89
CA LEU A 196 -3.00 -5.34 -23.00
C LEU A 196 -3.27 -6.45 -24.01
N ARG A 197 -2.25 -7.22 -24.41
CA ARG A 197 -2.40 -8.37 -25.32
C ARG A 197 -3.31 -9.45 -24.73
N ILE A 198 -3.28 -9.70 -23.41
CA ILE A 198 -4.21 -10.63 -22.76
C ILE A 198 -5.66 -10.13 -22.91
N LEU A 199 -5.91 -8.83 -22.65
CA LEU A 199 -7.25 -8.26 -22.79
C LEU A 199 -7.75 -8.28 -24.25
N GLU A 200 -6.85 -8.13 -25.21
CA GLU A 200 -7.17 -8.20 -26.65
C GLU A 200 -7.57 -9.61 -27.11
N VAL A 201 -6.87 -10.65 -26.66
CA VAL A 201 -7.19 -12.04 -27.06
C VAL A 201 -8.42 -12.61 -26.35
N MET A 202 -8.85 -11.99 -25.25
CA MET A 202 -10.05 -12.35 -24.47
C MET A 202 -10.92 -11.10 -24.21
N PRO A 203 -11.60 -10.55 -25.23
CA PRO A 203 -12.25 -9.23 -25.15
C PRO A 203 -13.38 -9.14 -24.12
N ASP A 204 -14.10 -10.24 -23.85
CA ASP A 204 -15.15 -10.32 -22.84
C ASP A 204 -14.68 -10.96 -21.52
N GLY A 205 -13.39 -11.32 -21.42
CA GLY A 205 -12.79 -11.98 -20.27
C GLY A 205 -13.27 -13.41 -20.03
N SER A 206 -13.92 -14.05 -21.01
CA SER A 206 -14.45 -15.41 -20.90
C SER A 206 -13.68 -16.41 -21.76
N GLY A 207 -13.74 -17.69 -21.36
CA GLY A 207 -13.08 -18.78 -22.08
C GLY A 207 -11.59 -18.89 -21.77
N VAL A 208 -10.84 -19.43 -22.74
CA VAL A 208 -9.41 -19.74 -22.61
C VAL A 208 -8.70 -19.33 -23.90
N ALA A 209 -7.53 -18.72 -23.78
CA ALA A 209 -6.66 -18.38 -24.89
C ALA A 209 -5.22 -18.87 -24.65
N MET A 210 -4.43 -18.98 -25.72
CA MET A 210 -2.99 -19.24 -25.63
C MET A 210 -2.22 -18.02 -26.11
N LEU A 211 -1.35 -17.48 -25.26
CA LEU A 211 -0.50 -16.32 -25.58
C LEU A 211 0.95 -16.65 -25.20
N ASP A 212 1.87 -16.55 -26.16
CA ASP A 212 3.31 -16.83 -26.00
C ASP A 212 3.60 -18.19 -25.29
N GLY A 213 2.81 -19.21 -25.62
CA GLY A 213 2.94 -20.55 -25.02
C GLY A 213 2.39 -20.68 -23.59
N LYS A 214 1.71 -19.65 -23.06
CA LYS A 214 1.05 -19.66 -21.76
C LYS A 214 -0.48 -19.61 -21.92
N MET A 215 -1.17 -20.50 -21.20
CA MET A 215 -2.62 -20.47 -21.10
C MET A 215 -3.07 -19.20 -20.37
N GLN A 216 -4.07 -18.54 -20.93
CA GLN A 216 -4.80 -17.43 -20.34
C GLN A 216 -6.26 -17.85 -20.16
N ASP A 217 -6.86 -17.40 -19.07
CA ASP A 217 -8.19 -17.71 -18.57
C ASP A 217 -8.80 -16.46 -17.91
N ASP A 218 -9.97 -16.61 -17.30
CA ASP A 218 -10.66 -15.48 -16.65
C ASP A 218 -9.86 -14.90 -15.47
N ALA A 219 -9.07 -15.72 -14.78
CA ALA A 219 -8.24 -15.29 -13.64
C ALA A 219 -7.05 -14.44 -14.10
N THR A 220 -6.29 -14.92 -15.08
CA THR A 220 -5.16 -14.18 -15.67
C THR A 220 -5.63 -12.92 -16.42
N TRP A 221 -6.83 -12.95 -17.02
CA TRP A 221 -7.47 -11.76 -17.58
C TRP A 221 -7.78 -10.70 -16.51
N LYS A 222 -8.32 -11.11 -15.35
CA LYS A 222 -8.57 -10.19 -14.22
C LYS A 222 -7.26 -9.58 -13.70
N GLN A 223 -6.18 -10.37 -13.61
CA GLN A 223 -4.86 -9.86 -13.24
C GLN A 223 -4.34 -8.82 -14.25
N ALA A 224 -4.43 -9.12 -15.55
CA ALA A 224 -4.06 -8.20 -16.61
C ALA A 224 -4.87 -6.89 -16.53
N LYS A 225 -6.17 -7.00 -16.25
CA LYS A 225 -7.05 -5.84 -16.09
C LYS A 225 -6.63 -4.93 -14.93
N VAL A 226 -6.20 -5.48 -13.79
CA VAL A 226 -5.68 -4.69 -12.66
C VAL A 226 -4.47 -3.85 -13.08
N ILE A 227 -3.51 -4.46 -13.81
CA ILE A 227 -2.31 -3.78 -14.31
C ILE A 227 -2.68 -2.66 -15.28
N VAL A 228 -3.55 -2.96 -16.26
CA VAL A 228 -3.95 -1.99 -17.29
C VAL A 228 -4.77 -0.84 -16.71
N ASP A 229 -5.66 -1.09 -15.75
CA ASP A 229 -6.44 -0.04 -15.10
C ASP A 229 -5.55 0.91 -14.28
N LEU A 230 -4.52 0.38 -13.61
CA LEU A 230 -3.51 1.20 -12.93
C LEU A 230 -2.67 1.99 -13.94
N ALA A 231 -2.22 1.35 -15.03
CA ALA A 231 -1.45 2.01 -16.08
C ALA A 231 -2.22 3.19 -16.71
N LYS A 232 -3.53 3.04 -16.95
CA LYS A 232 -4.40 4.14 -17.44
C LYS A 232 -4.48 5.31 -16.47
N GLN A 233 -4.59 5.03 -15.16
CA GLN A 233 -4.62 6.09 -14.14
C GLN A 233 -3.31 6.89 -14.09
N VAL A 234 -2.17 6.21 -14.23
CA VAL A 234 -0.84 6.85 -14.28
C VAL A 234 -0.68 7.64 -15.58
N ALA A 235 -0.95 7.02 -16.72
CA ALA A 235 -0.85 7.62 -18.06
C ALA A 235 -1.69 8.91 -18.20
N ALA A 236 -2.88 8.94 -17.61
CA ALA A 236 -3.75 10.13 -17.62
C ALA A 236 -3.10 11.39 -17.00
N LYS A 237 -2.03 11.23 -16.23
CA LYS A 237 -1.33 12.32 -15.53
C LYS A 237 0.16 12.43 -15.89
N ASP A 238 0.68 11.53 -16.72
CA ASP A 238 2.11 11.45 -17.06
C ASP A 238 2.28 11.05 -18.55
N PRO A 239 2.45 12.02 -19.46
CA PRO A 239 2.50 11.78 -20.91
C PRO A 239 3.66 10.89 -21.36
N GLU A 240 4.81 10.98 -20.70
CA GLU A 240 5.97 10.12 -21.00
C GLU A 240 5.66 8.66 -20.65
N THR A 241 5.00 8.45 -19.52
CA THR A 241 4.55 7.13 -19.10
C THR A 241 3.45 6.58 -20.01
N ALA A 242 2.51 7.42 -20.45
CA ALA A 242 1.49 7.05 -21.43
C ALA A 242 2.12 6.51 -22.73
N LYS A 243 3.12 7.23 -23.25
CA LYS A 243 3.89 6.80 -24.42
C LYS A 243 4.64 5.49 -24.18
N ALA A 244 5.22 5.30 -22.99
CA ALA A 244 5.91 4.06 -22.64
C ALA A 244 4.97 2.85 -22.63
N TYR A 245 3.74 3.04 -22.12
CA TYR A 245 2.68 2.03 -22.09
C TYR A 245 2.04 1.78 -23.46
N GLY A 246 2.06 2.76 -24.36
CA GLY A 246 1.30 2.69 -25.61
C GLY A 246 -0.19 2.92 -25.40
N LEU A 247 -0.54 3.77 -24.42
CA LEU A 247 -1.90 4.19 -24.07
C LEU A 247 -2.18 5.63 -24.50
#